data_AF-A0A6V7LXG4-F1
#
_entry.id   AF-A0A6V7LXG4-F1
#
_cell.length_a   1.000
_cell.length_b   1.000
_cell.length_c   1.000
_cell.angle_alpha   90.00
_cell.angle_beta   90.00
_cell.angle_gamma   90.00
#
_symmetry.space_group_name_H-M   'P 1'
#
loop_
_entity.id
_entity.type
_entity.pdbx_description
1 polymer ?
#
loop_
_entity_poly.entity_id
_entity_poly.type
_entity_poly.pdbx_seq_one_letter_code
_entity_poly.pdbx_strand_id
1 'polypeptide(L)'
;GSEDTLNVIYHPETYKGPILFSFRSKAFFGKKKAMIRIEDGEWSDKFPIDVAGSKGDVVCRYNGKNYRIGVHNQLTYNSLTKQITFTPYYVLINNARFLIECQEAQRPASPLVKVPPGECKAFWPESEQERKQLVAMVGGFPDKTAPFVFTEVHTTLLKIDNKYGGLNIDIQINEGGTYISMSGYSPGNAPALIINHTPQTIQLWEKGSMNVRSLQSFNRMFYTWENPSGPRKLLWEDGHKKEIENDLRQDNLGAFKLPETEEEVFYVSFLDGTQRVLLFTTSLKTAEDCQLVGDLEIADQDITLSIHGVGLSLVNNVTRTELLYLCIASSGIIWETRKSTGGRWKPLTSQEVGLIEEGWQKYLREAQVQEDTPPRVMLDPKLMVDYQNMEMLKPNRRFLRRTFQTGLWVQY
;
A
#
# COMPACT_ATOMS: atom_id res chain seq x y z
N GLY A 1 51.77 7.69 18.48
CA GLY A 1 50.71 8.33 19.28
C GLY A 1 50.17 9.52 18.51
N SER A 2 48.85 9.68 18.55
CA SER A 2 48.03 10.83 18.11
C SER A 2 48.03 11.24 16.63
N GLU A 3 47.14 10.67 15.81
CA GLU A 3 46.56 11.37 14.63
C GLU A 3 45.14 10.91 14.19
N ASP A 4 44.49 9.93 14.85
CA ASP A 4 43.15 9.44 14.42
C ASP A 4 41.94 10.12 15.11
N THR A 5 42.15 11.10 15.99
CA THR A 5 41.07 11.71 16.81
C THR A 5 40.31 12.87 16.14
N LEU A 6 40.58 13.20 14.88
CA LEU A 6 40.15 14.49 14.29
C LEU A 6 38.78 14.52 13.57
N ASN A 7 38.04 13.41 13.47
CA ASN A 7 36.74 13.38 12.78
C ASN A 7 35.62 12.68 13.58
N VAL A 8 35.66 12.73 14.91
CA VAL A 8 34.56 12.26 15.75
C VAL A 8 33.59 13.41 15.99
N ILE A 9 32.32 13.18 15.67
CA ILE A 9 31.25 14.14 15.92
C ILE A 9 30.39 13.59 17.05
N TYR A 10 30.17 14.41 18.07
CA TYR A 10 29.27 14.10 19.16
C TYR A 10 27.88 14.67 18.87
N HIS A 11 26.85 13.84 19.03
CA HIS A 11 25.45 14.28 19.01
C HIS A 11 24.92 14.33 20.45
N PRO A 12 24.71 15.53 21.03
CA PRO A 12 24.17 15.65 22.37
C PRO A 12 22.74 15.12 22.45
N GLU A 13 22.37 14.50 23.58
CA GLU A 13 21.00 14.01 23.83
C GLU A 13 19.94 15.12 23.72
N THR A 14 20.29 16.34 24.14
CA THR A 14 19.37 17.49 24.16
C THR A 14 19.20 18.17 22.81
N TYR A 15 20.06 17.86 21.83
CA TYR A 15 20.02 18.50 20.52
C TYR A 15 18.99 17.82 19.61
N LYS A 16 18.07 18.61 19.04
CA LYS A 16 17.01 18.09 18.15
C LYS A 16 17.21 18.47 16.67
N GLY A 17 18.25 19.24 16.36
CA GLY A 17 18.52 19.68 15.00
C GLY A 17 19.33 18.65 14.19
N PRO A 18 19.50 18.87 12.89
CA PRO A 18 20.45 18.09 12.10
C PRO A 18 21.88 18.49 12.46
N ILE A 19 22.80 17.53 12.35
CA ILE A 19 24.23 17.79 12.44
C ILE A 19 24.79 17.94 11.03
N LEU A 20 25.52 19.03 10.79
CA LEU A 20 26.19 19.29 9.53
C LEU A 20 27.62 18.77 9.56
N PHE A 21 28.01 18.07 8.50
CA PHE A 21 29.35 17.49 8.35
C PHE A 21 29.83 17.62 6.90
N SER A 22 31.13 17.94 6.75
CA SER A 22 31.80 17.99 5.45
C SER A 22 33.18 17.32 5.52
N PHE A 23 33.50 16.51 4.53
CA PHE A 23 34.85 15.96 4.37
C PHE A 23 35.86 17.04 3.98
N ARG A 24 37.10 16.93 4.49
CA ARG A 24 38.21 17.78 4.04
C ARG A 24 38.49 17.55 2.54
N SER A 25 38.87 18.62 1.85
CA SER A 25 39.07 18.64 0.39
C SER A 25 39.99 17.53 -0.16
N LYS A 26 41.04 17.15 0.58
CA LYS A 26 41.97 16.09 0.20
C LYS A 26 41.37 14.66 0.18
N ALA A 27 40.24 14.45 0.85
CA ALA A 27 39.57 13.15 0.97
C ALA A 27 38.24 13.08 0.17
N PHE A 28 37.97 14.07 -0.68
CA PHE A 28 36.66 14.23 -1.31
C PHE A 28 36.28 13.10 -2.29
N PHE A 29 37.27 12.50 -2.96
CA PHE A 29 37.10 11.42 -3.95
C PHE A 29 37.35 10.00 -3.41
N GLY A 30 37.64 9.85 -2.11
CA GLY A 30 37.79 8.53 -1.49
C GLY A 30 36.45 7.86 -1.16
N LYS A 31 36.44 6.54 -0.94
CA LYS A 31 35.27 5.82 -0.41
C LYS A 31 34.90 6.41 0.95
N LYS A 32 33.68 6.89 1.09
CA LYS A 32 33.22 7.58 2.32
C LYS A 32 32.51 6.56 3.21
N LYS A 33 33.19 6.12 4.26
CA LYS A 33 32.63 5.24 5.29
C LYS A 33 32.53 5.97 6.62
N ALA A 34 31.50 5.67 7.38
CA ALA A 34 31.30 6.15 8.74
C ALA A 34 31.19 4.98 9.72
N MET A 35 31.36 5.26 11.00
CA MET A 35 31.09 4.36 12.12
C MET A 35 30.31 5.17 13.16
N ILE A 36 29.47 4.51 13.92
CA ILE A 36 28.77 5.12 15.05
C ILE A 36 29.05 4.33 16.32
N ARG A 37 29.01 4.99 17.46
CA ARG A 37 29.04 4.36 18.78
C ARG A 37 28.05 5.05 19.70
N ILE A 38 27.59 4.32 20.70
CA ILE A 38 26.71 4.85 21.74
C ILE A 38 27.57 5.10 22.97
N GLU A 39 27.52 6.32 23.50
CA GLU A 39 28.31 6.76 24.66
C GLU A 39 29.80 6.37 24.53
N ASP A 40 30.34 5.70 25.54
CA ASP A 40 31.69 5.14 25.62
C ASP A 40 31.77 3.67 25.16
N GLY A 41 30.73 3.17 24.49
CA GLY A 41 30.67 1.83 23.92
C GLY A 41 31.55 1.58 22.69
N GLU A 42 31.36 0.39 22.12
CA GLU A 42 32.12 -0.07 20.95
C GLU A 42 31.68 0.65 19.67
N TRP A 43 32.64 0.91 18.78
CA TRP A 43 32.34 1.38 17.42
C TRP A 43 31.66 0.28 16.61
N SER A 44 30.63 0.67 15.87
CA SER A 44 29.97 -0.19 14.90
C SER A 44 30.91 -0.57 13.75
N ASP A 45 30.48 -1.55 12.96
CA ASP A 45 31.07 -1.79 11.64
C ASP A 45 30.99 -0.54 10.75
N LYS A 46 31.94 -0.44 9.82
CA LYS A 46 32.02 0.66 8.85
C LYS A 46 30.92 0.53 7.80
N PHE A 47 30.06 1.53 7.67
CA PHE A 47 29.01 1.59 6.65
C PHE A 47 29.27 2.72 5.62
N PRO A 48 28.89 2.53 4.34
CA PRO A 48 29.06 3.56 3.31
C PRO A 48 28.07 4.70 3.50
N ILE A 49 28.49 5.93 3.18
CA ILE A 49 27.63 7.12 3.22
C ILE A 49 27.57 7.87 1.88
N ASP A 50 28.32 7.41 0.88
CA ASP A 50 28.38 7.96 -0.47
C ASP A 50 27.29 7.40 -1.42
N VAL A 51 26.77 6.20 -1.16
CA VAL A 51 25.74 5.58 -1.99
C VAL A 51 24.35 5.98 -1.52
N ALA A 52 23.66 6.82 -2.29
CA ALA A 52 22.24 7.11 -2.02
C ALA A 52 21.42 5.85 -2.29
N GLY A 53 20.47 5.53 -1.42
CA GLY A 53 19.69 4.29 -1.52
C GLY A 53 20.40 3.03 -1.01
N SER A 54 21.67 3.10 -0.55
CA SER A 54 22.22 2.02 0.27
C SER A 54 21.56 2.10 1.65
N LYS A 55 20.61 1.20 1.90
CA LYS A 55 19.94 1.07 3.19
C LYS A 55 20.50 -0.16 3.90
N GLY A 56 20.72 -0.04 5.18
CA GLY A 56 21.27 -1.10 6.01
C GLY A 56 21.16 -0.77 7.48
N ASP A 57 21.61 -1.69 8.33
CA ASP A 57 21.65 -1.51 9.76
C ASP A 57 23.05 -1.75 10.31
N VAL A 58 23.31 -1.18 11.48
CA VAL A 58 24.56 -1.36 12.22
C VAL A 58 24.25 -1.69 13.67
N VAL A 59 25.16 -2.41 14.31
CA VAL A 59 25.03 -2.79 15.73
C VAL A 59 26.09 -2.04 16.54
N CYS A 60 25.65 -1.35 17.58
CA CYS A 60 26.52 -0.77 18.60
C CYS A 60 26.37 -1.57 19.89
N ARG A 61 27.49 -1.96 20.50
CA ARG A 61 27.48 -2.66 21.79
C ARG A 61 27.81 -1.69 22.93
N TYR A 62 26.93 -1.65 23.93
CA TYR A 62 27.13 -0.81 25.10
C TYR A 62 26.48 -1.44 26.35
N ASN A 63 27.20 -1.48 27.47
CA ASN A 63 26.76 -2.09 28.74
C ASN A 63 26.16 -3.50 28.59
N GLY A 64 26.79 -4.34 27.78
CA GLY A 64 26.34 -5.71 27.53
C GLY A 64 25.08 -5.83 26.65
N LYS A 65 24.57 -4.71 26.12
CA LYS A 65 23.39 -4.65 25.27
C LYS A 65 23.76 -4.30 23.82
N ASN A 66 23.04 -4.92 22.88
CA ASN A 66 23.18 -4.67 21.45
C ASN A 66 22.10 -3.69 20.99
N TYR A 67 22.54 -2.55 20.47
CA TYR A 67 21.67 -1.51 19.90
C TYR A 67 21.77 -1.56 18.39
N ARG A 68 20.72 -2.11 17.76
CA ARG A 68 20.62 -2.20 16.31
C ARG A 68 19.99 -0.93 15.75
N ILE A 69 20.70 -0.22 14.89
CA ILE A 69 20.33 1.09 14.37
C ILE A 69 20.21 1.00 12.85
N GLY A 70 19.05 1.35 12.31
CA GLY A 70 18.84 1.53 10.88
C GLY A 70 19.53 2.80 10.38
N VAL A 71 20.14 2.72 9.20
CA VAL A 71 20.84 3.82 8.54
C VAL A 71 20.16 4.11 7.21
N HIS A 72 19.56 5.29 7.10
CA HIS A 72 18.89 5.75 5.89
C HIS A 72 19.69 6.87 5.20
N ASN A 73 20.10 6.64 3.96
CA ASN A 73 20.85 7.62 3.15
C ASN A 73 19.98 8.15 2.00
N GLN A 74 19.57 9.41 2.12
CA GLN A 74 18.72 10.08 1.13
C GLN A 74 19.41 11.34 0.59
N LEU A 75 19.26 11.62 -0.70
CA LEU A 75 19.67 12.89 -1.28
C LEU A 75 18.66 13.98 -0.89
N THR A 76 19.13 15.13 -0.43
CA THR A 76 18.23 16.26 -0.20
C THR A 76 17.76 16.87 -1.52
N TYR A 77 16.81 17.80 -1.48
CA TYR A 77 16.32 18.50 -2.68
C TYR A 77 17.45 19.17 -3.48
N ASN A 78 18.50 19.65 -2.81
CA ASN A 78 19.75 19.98 -3.48
C ASN A 78 20.59 18.71 -3.64
N SER A 79 21.00 18.39 -4.86
CA SER A 79 21.78 17.17 -5.15
C SER A 79 23.20 17.18 -4.59
N LEU A 80 23.57 18.24 -3.86
CA LEU A 80 24.89 18.44 -3.25
C LEU A 80 24.93 17.96 -1.78
N THR A 81 23.77 17.88 -1.11
CA THR A 81 23.69 17.47 0.30
C THR A 81 22.97 16.14 0.42
N LYS A 82 23.51 15.25 1.25
CA LYS A 82 22.86 14.00 1.65
C LYS A 82 22.40 14.13 3.09
N GLN A 83 21.23 13.57 3.37
CA GLN A 83 20.72 13.39 4.72
C GLN A 83 20.91 11.93 5.12
N ILE A 84 21.62 11.72 6.22
CA ILE A 84 21.79 10.41 6.84
C ILE A 84 20.93 10.40 8.10
N THR A 85 19.95 9.52 8.15
CA THR A 85 19.03 9.39 9.29
C THR A 85 19.32 8.08 10.02
N PHE A 86 19.55 8.18 11.33
CA PHE A 86 19.73 7.03 12.22
C PHE A 86 18.42 6.79 12.97
N THR A 87 17.88 5.57 12.88
CA THR A 87 16.65 5.18 13.57
C THR A 87 16.87 3.91 14.38
N PRO A 88 16.23 3.75 15.55
CA PRO A 88 16.17 2.44 16.20
C PRO A 88 15.63 1.40 15.22
N TYR A 89 16.25 0.22 15.16
CA TYR A 89 15.83 -0.80 14.20
C TYR A 89 14.46 -1.39 14.55
N TYR A 90 14.12 -1.54 15.84
CA TYR A 90 12.78 -1.94 16.25
C TYR A 90 12.07 -0.75 16.89
N VAL A 91 10.88 -0.42 16.40
CA VAL A 91 10.09 0.72 16.89
C VAL A 91 8.68 0.23 17.24
N LEU A 92 8.27 0.46 18.49
CA LEU A 92 6.90 0.25 18.94
C LEU A 92 6.10 1.53 18.67
N ILE A 93 4.93 1.41 18.04
CA ILE A 93 4.05 2.53 17.72
C ILE A 93 2.68 2.25 18.32
N ASN A 94 2.17 3.17 19.15
CA ASN A 94 0.84 3.05 19.72
C ASN A 94 -0.15 3.98 19.02
N ASN A 95 -0.96 3.40 18.14
CA ASN A 95 -2.07 4.07 17.46
C ASN A 95 -3.39 3.97 18.26
N ALA A 96 -3.40 3.30 19.41
CA ALA A 96 -4.56 3.22 20.27
C ALA A 96 -4.69 4.46 21.17
N ARG A 97 -5.90 4.67 21.68
CA ARG A 97 -6.26 5.77 22.61
C ARG A 97 -5.96 5.46 24.09
N PHE A 98 -5.18 4.41 24.37
CA PHE A 98 -4.87 3.95 25.71
C PHE A 98 -3.40 3.48 25.80
N LEU A 99 -2.85 3.44 27.01
CA LEU A 99 -1.49 2.99 27.24
C LEU A 99 -1.34 1.51 26.84
N ILE A 100 -0.30 1.21 26.07
CA ILE A 100 0.10 -0.16 25.75
C ILE A 100 1.44 -0.45 26.41
N GLU A 101 1.56 -1.61 27.02
CA GLU A 101 2.80 -2.11 27.62
C GLU A 101 3.26 -3.35 26.87
N CYS A 102 4.54 -3.41 26.50
CA CYS A 102 5.12 -4.51 25.72
C CYS A 102 6.27 -5.18 26.47
N GLN A 103 6.45 -6.48 26.25
CA GLN A 103 7.52 -7.27 26.84
C GLN A 103 7.93 -8.39 25.89
N GLU A 104 9.22 -8.77 25.88
CA GLU A 104 9.67 -9.97 25.17
C GLU A 104 9.04 -11.22 25.81
N ALA A 105 8.40 -12.05 25.00
CA ALA A 105 7.63 -13.21 25.48
C ALA A 105 8.51 -14.20 26.26
N GLN A 106 9.76 -14.39 25.82
CA GLN A 106 10.73 -15.28 26.45
C GLN A 106 11.45 -14.66 27.66
N ARG A 107 11.20 -13.38 27.99
CA ARG A 107 11.85 -12.67 29.10
C ARG A 107 10.82 -11.97 30.00
N PRO A 108 9.98 -12.74 30.72
CA PRO A 108 8.92 -12.18 31.56
C PRO A 108 9.43 -11.39 32.78
N ALA A 109 10.72 -11.49 33.11
CA ALA A 109 11.35 -10.70 34.17
C ALA A 109 11.87 -9.32 33.69
N SER A 110 11.93 -9.09 32.36
CA SER A 110 12.36 -7.79 31.82
C SER A 110 11.34 -6.69 32.14
N PRO A 111 11.77 -5.43 32.35
CA PRO A 111 10.84 -4.32 32.52
C PRO A 111 9.89 -4.17 31.32
N LEU A 112 8.64 -3.80 31.60
CA LEU A 112 7.64 -3.48 30.58
C LEU A 112 8.00 -2.17 29.87
N VAL A 113 7.94 -2.18 28.55
CA VAL A 113 8.09 -0.98 27.73
C VAL A 113 6.74 -0.29 27.60
N LYS A 114 6.61 0.88 28.21
CA LYS A 114 5.38 1.68 28.19
C LYS A 114 5.35 2.57 26.96
N VAL A 115 4.31 2.42 26.14
CA VAL A 115 4.10 3.20 24.92
C VAL A 115 2.80 4.00 25.08
N PRO A 116 2.87 5.29 25.44
CA PRO A 116 1.69 6.14 25.58
C PRO A 116 0.89 6.29 24.28
N PRO A 117 -0.41 6.68 24.34
CA PRO A 117 -1.25 6.90 23.17
C PRO A 117 -0.63 7.89 22.17
N GLY A 118 -0.58 7.52 20.89
CA GLY A 118 -0.03 8.36 19.81
C GLY A 118 1.50 8.49 19.82
N GLU A 119 2.20 7.84 20.75
CA GLU A 119 3.65 7.85 20.81
C GLU A 119 4.29 6.64 20.13
N CYS A 120 5.57 6.80 19.79
CA CYS A 120 6.45 5.70 19.43
C CYS A 120 7.63 5.60 20.39
N LYS A 121 8.14 4.38 20.62
CA LYS A 121 9.31 4.12 21.47
C LYS A 121 10.29 3.21 20.74
N ALA A 122 11.58 3.51 20.91
CA ALA A 122 12.64 2.61 20.52
C ALA A 122 12.53 1.31 21.33
N PHE A 123 12.65 0.18 20.66
CA PHE A 123 12.66 -1.14 21.27
C PHE A 123 14.00 -1.82 21.00
N TRP A 124 14.61 -2.37 22.06
CA TRP A 124 15.94 -2.94 22.03
C TRP A 124 15.86 -4.38 22.57
N PRO A 125 15.46 -5.35 21.72
CA PRO A 125 15.29 -6.72 22.15
C PRO A 125 16.62 -7.33 22.59
N GLU A 126 16.57 -8.13 23.66
CA GLU A 126 17.74 -8.82 24.20
C GLU A 126 17.78 -10.29 23.81
N SER A 127 16.67 -10.83 23.28
CA SER A 127 16.65 -12.18 22.74
C SER A 127 17.63 -12.34 21.57
N GLU A 128 18.40 -13.42 21.56
CA GLU A 128 19.26 -13.81 20.43
C GLU A 128 18.53 -14.70 19.41
N GLN A 129 17.27 -15.05 19.68
CA GLN A 129 16.49 -15.86 18.74
C GLN A 129 16.31 -15.14 17.41
N GLU A 130 16.35 -15.88 16.30
CA GLU A 130 16.02 -15.34 14.99
C GLU A 130 14.56 -14.88 14.97
N ARG A 131 13.66 -15.74 15.45
CA ARG A 131 12.22 -15.52 15.50
C ARG A 131 11.80 -14.97 16.86
N LYS A 132 11.94 -13.65 17.04
CA LYS A 132 11.67 -12.97 18.31
C LYS A 132 10.17 -12.69 18.47
N GLN A 133 9.68 -12.82 19.71
CA GLN A 133 8.27 -12.64 20.03
C GLN A 133 8.04 -11.58 21.12
N LEU A 134 6.92 -10.88 20.99
CA LEU A 134 6.41 -9.93 21.96
C LEU A 134 5.08 -10.40 22.54
N VAL A 135 4.83 -9.97 23.77
CA VAL A 135 3.48 -9.90 24.35
C VAL A 135 3.15 -8.44 24.57
N ALA A 136 1.89 -8.08 24.34
CA ALA A 136 1.37 -6.75 24.61
C ALA A 136 0.22 -6.83 25.62
N MET A 137 0.00 -5.74 26.35
CA MET A 137 -1.11 -5.61 27.28
C MET A 137 -1.57 -4.16 27.37
N VAL A 138 -2.81 -3.97 27.82
CA VAL A 138 -3.33 -2.65 28.09
C VAL A 138 -2.89 -2.22 29.48
N GLY A 139 -2.27 -1.04 29.58
CA GLY A 139 -1.75 -0.53 30.84
C GLY A 139 -2.83 -0.50 31.93
N GLY A 140 -2.49 -1.04 33.11
CA GLY A 140 -3.42 -1.16 34.24
C GLY A 140 -4.29 -2.43 34.23
N PHE A 141 -4.15 -3.31 33.24
CA PHE A 141 -4.82 -4.61 33.19
C PHE A 141 -3.79 -5.76 33.19
N PRO A 142 -4.07 -6.89 33.86
CA PRO A 142 -3.16 -8.03 33.90
C PRO A 142 -3.17 -8.87 32.61
N ASP A 143 -4.23 -8.77 31.82
CA ASP A 143 -4.46 -9.61 30.64
C ASP A 143 -3.50 -9.27 29.50
N LYS A 144 -2.84 -10.31 28.97
CA LYS A 144 -1.84 -10.21 27.91
C LYS A 144 -2.36 -10.84 26.62
N THR A 145 -1.84 -10.37 25.50
CA THR A 145 -2.00 -11.06 24.22
C THR A 145 -1.24 -12.39 24.21
N ALA A 146 -1.62 -13.29 23.31
CA ALA A 146 -0.74 -14.39 22.91
C ALA A 146 0.60 -13.84 22.33
N PRO A 147 1.73 -14.57 22.47
CA PRO A 147 3.01 -14.18 21.89
C PRO A 147 2.95 -14.10 20.36
N PHE A 148 3.30 -12.93 19.82
CA PHE A 148 3.34 -12.68 18.38
C PHE A 148 4.76 -12.40 17.92
N VAL A 149 5.14 -12.91 16.75
CA VAL A 149 6.44 -12.66 16.13
C VAL A 149 6.48 -11.26 15.58
N PHE A 150 7.56 -10.52 15.82
CA PHE A 150 7.76 -9.18 15.24
C PHE A 150 8.89 -9.12 14.21
N THR A 151 9.50 -10.26 13.87
CA THR A 151 10.55 -10.36 12.85
C THR A 151 10.02 -10.78 11.47
N GLU A 152 8.70 -10.86 11.31
CA GLU A 152 8.00 -11.24 10.07
C GLU A 152 6.92 -10.19 9.76
N VAL A 153 6.68 -9.90 8.48
CA VAL A 153 5.59 -9.01 8.06
C VAL A 153 4.26 -9.73 8.21
N HIS A 154 3.39 -9.20 9.04
CA HIS A 154 1.99 -9.64 9.13
C HIS A 154 1.13 -8.63 9.88
N THR A 155 -0.17 -8.74 9.66
CA THR A 155 -1.19 -8.07 10.44
C THR A 155 -2.06 -9.14 11.11
N THR A 156 -2.34 -8.98 12.40
CA THR A 156 -3.20 -9.91 13.14
C THR A 156 -3.86 -9.23 14.33
N LEU A 157 -5.15 -9.47 14.52
CA LEU A 157 -5.83 -9.16 15.77
C LEU A 157 -5.41 -10.17 16.83
N LEU A 158 -5.11 -9.72 18.04
CA LEU A 158 -4.83 -10.57 19.18
C LEU A 158 -5.93 -10.39 20.23
N LYS A 159 -6.46 -11.49 20.74
CA LYS A 159 -7.46 -11.48 21.81
C LYS A 159 -6.82 -10.96 23.11
N ILE A 160 -7.57 -10.12 23.83
CA ILE A 160 -7.26 -9.75 25.21
C ILE A 160 -8.54 -9.96 26.02
N ASP A 161 -8.46 -10.77 27.08
CA ASP A 161 -9.60 -11.15 27.91
C ASP A 161 -10.03 -10.05 28.90
N ASN A 162 -10.25 -8.84 28.39
CA ASN A 162 -10.76 -7.71 29.15
C ASN A 162 -11.68 -6.81 28.30
N LYS A 163 -12.08 -5.66 28.85
CA LYS A 163 -13.02 -4.73 28.22
C LYS A 163 -12.59 -4.19 26.84
N TYR A 164 -11.33 -4.33 26.45
CA TYR A 164 -10.83 -3.88 25.15
C TYR A 164 -11.01 -4.94 24.06
N GLY A 165 -11.21 -6.21 24.43
CA GLY A 165 -11.52 -7.33 23.53
C GLY A 165 -10.35 -7.83 22.67
N GLY A 166 -9.54 -6.91 22.13
CA GLY A 166 -8.35 -7.26 21.38
C GLY A 166 -7.49 -6.08 20.96
N LEU A 167 -6.28 -6.41 20.53
CA LEU A 167 -5.28 -5.47 20.04
C LEU A 167 -4.86 -5.90 18.64
N ASN A 168 -5.01 -5.00 17.67
CA ASN A 168 -4.56 -5.24 16.30
C ASN A 168 -3.09 -4.87 16.17
N ILE A 169 -2.29 -5.85 15.76
CA ILE A 169 -0.86 -5.74 15.53
C ILE A 169 -0.61 -5.68 14.04
N ASP A 170 0.11 -4.66 13.59
CA ASP A 170 0.60 -4.54 12.23
C ASP A 170 2.13 -4.41 12.26
N ILE A 171 2.81 -5.37 11.64
CA ILE A 171 4.28 -5.40 11.59
C ILE A 171 4.73 -5.14 10.17
N GLN A 172 5.44 -4.03 10.03
CA GLN A 172 6.04 -3.62 8.77
C GLN A 172 7.55 -3.72 8.89
N ILE A 173 8.17 -4.38 7.92
CA ILE A 173 9.62 -4.51 7.85
C ILE A 173 10.06 -3.82 6.57
N ASN A 174 10.94 -2.84 6.74
CA ASN A 174 11.64 -2.20 5.65
C ASN A 174 13.15 -2.24 5.93
N GLU A 175 13.93 -1.77 4.97
CA GLU A 175 15.40 -1.78 5.09
C GLU A 175 15.92 -0.90 6.24
N GLY A 176 15.11 0.03 6.75
CA GLY A 176 15.45 0.90 7.88
C GLY A 176 15.03 0.37 9.25
N GLY A 177 14.28 -0.74 9.31
CA GLY A 177 13.86 -1.37 10.55
C GLY A 177 12.50 -2.08 10.49
N THR A 178 12.11 -2.60 11.64
CA THR A 178 10.82 -3.20 11.95
C THR A 178 9.98 -2.22 12.76
N TYR A 179 8.80 -1.89 12.23
CA TYR A 179 7.82 -1.02 12.85
C TYR A 179 6.64 -1.87 13.33
N ILE A 180 6.39 -1.84 14.63
CA ILE A 180 5.40 -2.66 15.33
C ILE A 180 4.27 -1.74 15.76
N SER A 181 3.26 -1.63 14.91
CA SER A 181 2.11 -0.77 15.11
C SER A 181 1.01 -1.50 15.87
N MET A 182 0.52 -0.87 16.93
CA MET A 182 -0.48 -1.45 17.82
C MET A 182 -1.69 -0.53 17.89
N SER A 183 -2.87 -1.07 17.63
CA SER A 183 -4.13 -0.32 17.58
C SER A 183 -5.24 -1.09 18.29
N GLY A 184 -6.24 -0.39 18.80
CA GLY A 184 -7.41 -1.03 19.39
C GLY A 184 -8.21 -1.84 18.36
N TYR A 185 -8.97 -2.83 18.82
CA TYR A 185 -9.91 -3.56 17.97
C TYR A 185 -10.87 -2.61 17.22
N SER A 186 -11.06 -2.89 15.93
CA SER A 186 -12.05 -2.27 15.06
C SER A 186 -12.77 -3.37 14.27
N PRO A 187 -14.04 -3.16 13.87
CA PRO A 187 -14.75 -4.09 12.99
C PRO A 187 -13.93 -4.37 11.72
N GLY A 188 -13.88 -5.64 11.29
CA GLY A 188 -13.03 -6.08 10.18
C GLY A 188 -11.63 -6.57 10.57
N ASN A 189 -11.13 -6.25 11.78
CA ASN A 189 -9.80 -6.72 12.20
C ASN A 189 -9.74 -8.21 12.51
N ALA A 190 -10.88 -8.85 12.81
CA ALA A 190 -10.90 -10.25 13.19
C ALA A 190 -10.51 -11.13 11.99
N PRO A 191 -9.54 -12.06 12.13
CA PRO A 191 -9.12 -12.94 11.04
C PRO A 191 -10.26 -13.69 10.35
N ALA A 192 -11.31 -14.06 11.12
CA ALA A 192 -12.55 -14.53 10.54
C ALA A 192 -13.76 -14.24 11.44
N LEU A 193 -14.91 -14.06 10.81
CA LEU A 193 -16.22 -14.32 11.41
C LEU A 193 -16.63 -15.72 10.99
N ILE A 194 -16.74 -16.63 11.96
CA ILE A 194 -17.18 -18.00 11.71
C ILE A 194 -18.68 -18.06 11.97
N ILE A 195 -19.45 -18.54 10.98
CA ILE A 195 -20.91 -18.64 11.04
C ILE A 195 -21.30 -20.10 10.87
N ASN A 196 -22.03 -20.63 11.83
CA ASN A 196 -22.68 -21.93 11.73
C ASN A 196 -24.15 -21.72 11.38
N HIS A 197 -24.49 -21.89 10.11
CA HIS A 197 -25.85 -21.88 9.59
C HIS A 197 -26.36 -23.31 9.37
N THR A 198 -26.05 -24.21 10.31
CA THR A 198 -26.51 -25.61 10.31
C THR A 198 -27.26 -25.92 11.61
N PRO A 199 -28.14 -26.96 11.63
CA PRO A 199 -28.84 -27.41 12.82
C PRO A 199 -27.92 -28.12 13.84
N GLN A 200 -26.67 -28.42 13.47
CA GLN A 200 -25.72 -29.18 14.29
C GLN A 200 -24.63 -28.27 14.86
N THR A 201 -23.91 -28.74 15.88
CA THR A 201 -22.73 -28.04 16.40
C THR A 201 -21.51 -28.34 15.53
N ILE A 202 -20.76 -27.31 15.14
CA ILE A 202 -19.51 -27.46 14.39
C ILE A 202 -18.32 -27.38 15.35
N GLN A 203 -17.44 -28.38 15.30
CA GLN A 203 -16.20 -28.41 16.07
C GLN A 203 -15.04 -27.94 15.20
N LEU A 204 -14.26 -26.98 15.68
CA LEU A 204 -13.14 -26.40 14.94
C LEU A 204 -11.97 -26.08 15.87
N TRP A 205 -10.74 -26.22 15.36
CA TRP A 205 -9.51 -25.96 16.12
C TRP A 205 -8.43 -25.36 15.24
N GLU A 206 -7.42 -24.77 15.86
CA GLU A 206 -6.23 -24.29 15.16
C GLU A 206 -5.23 -25.42 14.93
N LYS A 207 -4.54 -25.42 13.79
CA LYS A 207 -3.48 -26.39 13.51
C LYS A 207 -2.39 -26.37 14.59
N GLY A 208 -2.22 -27.48 15.29
CA GLY A 208 -1.26 -27.61 16.38
C GLY A 208 -1.77 -27.09 17.74
N SER A 209 -3.04 -26.67 17.84
CA SER A 209 -3.72 -26.45 19.11
C SER A 209 -4.51 -27.69 19.52
N MET A 210 -4.58 -27.95 20.83
CA MET A 210 -5.45 -28.96 21.41
C MET A 210 -6.83 -28.41 21.81
N ASN A 211 -7.03 -27.09 21.68
CA ASN A 211 -8.28 -26.45 22.06
C ASN A 211 -9.29 -26.56 20.93
N VAL A 212 -10.25 -27.45 21.11
CA VAL A 212 -11.42 -27.55 20.22
C VAL A 212 -12.47 -26.52 20.63
N ARG A 213 -12.96 -25.77 19.65
CA ARG A 213 -14.02 -24.78 19.81
C ARG A 213 -15.31 -25.31 19.22
N SER A 214 -16.37 -25.26 20.01
CA SER A 214 -17.71 -25.69 19.61
C SER A 214 -18.57 -24.50 19.21
N LEU A 215 -18.86 -24.36 17.92
CA LEU A 215 -19.79 -23.35 17.43
C LEU A 215 -21.20 -23.94 17.35
N GLN A 216 -22.07 -23.49 18.28
CA GLN A 216 -23.44 -23.96 18.38
C GLN A 216 -24.24 -23.71 17.10
N SER A 217 -25.30 -24.50 16.92
CA SER A 217 -26.25 -24.36 15.81
C SER A 217 -26.78 -22.92 15.69
N PHE A 218 -26.86 -22.44 14.44
CA PHE A 218 -27.35 -21.10 14.09
C PHE A 218 -26.67 -19.95 14.84
N ASN A 219 -25.39 -20.13 15.19
CA ASN A 219 -24.62 -19.16 15.93
C ASN A 219 -23.38 -18.70 15.15
N ARG A 220 -22.77 -17.61 15.61
CA ARG A 220 -21.58 -17.02 14.98
C ARG A 220 -20.59 -16.53 16.03
N MET A 221 -19.31 -16.51 15.67
CA MET A 221 -18.26 -15.98 16.53
C MET A 221 -17.17 -15.30 15.73
N PHE A 222 -16.62 -14.21 16.28
CA PHE A 222 -15.34 -13.71 15.81
C PHE A 222 -14.24 -14.65 16.28
N TYR A 223 -13.32 -14.96 15.37
CA TYR A 223 -12.20 -15.83 15.60
C TYR A 223 -10.88 -15.08 15.43
N THR A 224 -9.94 -15.35 16.33
CA THR A 224 -8.54 -15.04 16.14
C THR A 224 -7.65 -16.19 16.62
N TRP A 225 -6.44 -16.24 16.10
CA TRP A 225 -5.43 -17.26 16.35
C TRP A 225 -5.03 -17.30 17.83
N GLU A 226 -5.01 -18.51 18.39
CA GLU A 226 -4.49 -18.78 19.73
C GLU A 226 -2.97 -18.75 19.73
N ASN A 227 -2.37 -19.29 18.68
CA ASN A 227 -0.95 -19.15 18.40
C ASN A 227 -0.79 -18.27 17.14
N PRO A 228 -0.80 -16.94 17.28
CA PRO A 228 -0.62 -16.05 16.13
C PRO A 228 0.75 -16.23 15.47
N SER A 229 1.69 -16.90 16.12
CA SER A 229 3.01 -17.23 15.56
C SER A 229 3.03 -18.63 14.90
N GLY A 230 1.93 -19.38 14.97
CA GLY A 230 1.80 -20.73 14.45
C GLY A 230 1.44 -20.79 12.96
N PRO A 231 0.95 -21.96 12.49
CA PRO A 231 0.61 -22.17 11.08
C PRO A 231 -0.58 -21.33 10.57
N ARG A 232 -1.41 -20.78 11.46
CA ARG A 232 -2.61 -19.98 11.12
C ARG A 232 -3.54 -20.72 10.14
N LYS A 233 -3.95 -21.91 10.52
CA LYS A 233 -4.93 -22.72 9.78
C LYS A 233 -6.00 -23.20 10.73
N LEU A 234 -7.26 -23.05 10.33
CA LEU A 234 -8.41 -23.65 11.00
C LEU A 234 -8.64 -25.05 10.44
N LEU A 235 -9.00 -25.97 11.33
CA LEU A 235 -9.37 -27.33 11.01
C LEU A 235 -10.73 -27.68 11.56
N TRP A 236 -11.39 -28.58 10.86
CA TRP A 236 -12.55 -29.34 11.32
C TRP A 236 -12.49 -30.73 10.68
N GLU A 237 -13.30 -31.66 11.20
CA GLU A 237 -13.34 -33.04 10.74
C GLU A 237 -14.60 -33.34 9.96
N ASP A 238 -14.48 -34.25 9.00
CA ASP A 238 -15.62 -34.88 8.32
C ASP A 238 -16.05 -36.21 8.98
N GLY A 239 -17.13 -36.78 8.45
CA GLY A 239 -17.71 -38.09 8.78
C GLY A 239 -16.71 -39.24 8.87
N HIS A 240 -15.61 -39.16 8.14
CA HIS A 240 -14.59 -40.20 8.02
C HIS A 240 -13.31 -39.85 8.80
N LYS A 241 -13.37 -38.89 9.73
CA LYS A 241 -12.22 -38.36 10.48
C LYS A 241 -11.13 -37.79 9.60
N LYS A 242 -11.48 -37.33 8.40
CA LYS A 242 -10.56 -36.58 7.56
C LYS A 242 -10.59 -35.13 7.99
N GLU A 243 -9.41 -34.61 8.28
CA GLU A 243 -9.22 -33.19 8.59
C GLU A 243 -9.35 -32.35 7.32
N ILE A 244 -10.14 -31.27 7.42
CA ILE A 244 -10.28 -30.25 6.39
C ILE A 244 -9.59 -29.00 6.91
N GLU A 245 -8.68 -28.44 6.12
CA GLU A 245 -7.91 -27.24 6.48
C GLU A 245 -8.41 -26.01 5.72
N ASN A 246 -8.45 -24.86 6.40
CA ASN A 246 -8.67 -23.57 5.77
C ASN A 246 -7.73 -22.51 6.37
N ASP A 247 -7.02 -21.78 5.51
CA ASP A 247 -6.05 -20.77 5.92
C ASP A 247 -6.64 -19.35 6.02
N LEU A 248 -7.93 -19.19 5.68
CA LEU A 248 -8.70 -17.93 5.71
C LEU A 248 -8.13 -16.82 4.81
N ARG A 249 -7.24 -17.15 3.86
CA ARG A 249 -6.58 -16.15 2.99
C ARG A 249 -7.27 -15.99 1.65
N GLN A 250 -7.90 -17.05 1.18
CA GLN A 250 -8.52 -17.11 -0.12
C GLN A 250 -9.95 -17.64 -0.03
N ASP A 251 -10.69 -17.37 -1.09
CA ASP A 251 -12.04 -17.87 -1.24
C ASP A 251 -11.97 -19.37 -1.51
N ASN A 252 -12.83 -20.13 -0.84
CA ASN A 252 -12.82 -21.58 -0.93
C ASN A 252 -14.20 -22.13 -0.60
N LEU A 253 -14.76 -22.94 -1.51
CA LEU A 253 -16.00 -23.68 -1.33
C LEU A 253 -15.68 -25.17 -1.29
N GLY A 254 -16.23 -25.87 -0.32
CA GLY A 254 -16.16 -27.32 -0.28
C GLY A 254 -17.34 -27.95 0.45
N ALA A 255 -17.48 -29.26 0.30
CA ALA A 255 -18.49 -30.07 0.96
C ALA A 255 -17.83 -31.10 1.88
N PHE A 256 -18.53 -31.43 2.96
CA PHE A 256 -18.14 -32.50 3.88
C PHE A 256 -19.38 -33.08 4.55
N LYS A 257 -19.23 -34.28 5.12
CA LYS A 257 -20.29 -34.90 5.92
C LYS A 257 -20.02 -34.67 7.39
N LEU A 258 -21.05 -34.42 8.19
CA LEU A 258 -20.88 -34.28 9.63
C LEU A 258 -20.53 -35.62 10.31
N PRO A 259 -19.63 -35.63 11.32
CA PRO A 259 -19.24 -36.83 12.08
C PRO A 259 -20.39 -37.64 12.69
N GLU A 260 -21.41 -36.98 13.21
CA GLU A 260 -22.47 -37.64 14.00
C GLU A 260 -23.70 -37.99 13.18
N THR A 261 -24.04 -37.18 12.17
CA THR A 261 -25.30 -37.29 11.42
C THR A 261 -25.13 -37.76 9.99
N GLU A 262 -23.90 -37.81 9.47
CA GLU A 262 -23.56 -38.01 8.05
C GLU A 262 -24.26 -37.02 7.08
N GLU A 263 -24.85 -35.95 7.61
CA GLU A 263 -25.51 -34.90 6.82
C GLU A 263 -24.47 -34.14 6.00
N GLU A 264 -24.79 -33.88 4.73
CA GLU A 264 -23.94 -33.09 3.83
C GLU A 264 -24.03 -31.61 4.19
N VAL A 265 -22.87 -31.01 4.45
CA VAL A 265 -22.69 -29.61 4.80
C VAL A 265 -21.66 -28.98 3.87
N PHE A 266 -21.92 -27.75 3.47
CA PHE A 266 -21.02 -26.94 2.67
C PHE A 266 -20.31 -25.93 3.57
N TYR A 267 -19.03 -25.70 3.31
CA TYR A 267 -18.29 -24.58 3.88
C TYR A 267 -17.88 -23.63 2.77
N VAL A 268 -18.00 -22.33 3.02
CA VAL A 268 -17.51 -21.29 2.11
C VAL A 268 -16.72 -20.25 2.89
N SER A 269 -15.50 -19.98 2.44
CA SER A 269 -14.68 -18.84 2.83
C SER A 269 -14.84 -17.75 1.78
N PHE A 270 -15.20 -16.54 2.20
CA PHE A 270 -15.39 -15.38 1.31
C PHE A 270 -15.16 -14.08 2.07
N LEU A 271 -15.04 -12.97 1.36
CA LEU A 271 -14.88 -11.64 1.96
C LEU A 271 -16.23 -10.90 1.93
N ASP A 272 -16.66 -10.38 3.07
CA ASP A 272 -17.82 -9.48 3.20
C ASP A 272 -17.32 -8.09 3.64
N GLY A 273 -17.18 -7.19 2.67
CA GLY A 273 -16.48 -5.91 2.84
C GLY A 273 -15.02 -6.12 3.26
N THR A 274 -14.66 -5.76 4.49
CA THR A 274 -13.31 -5.99 5.03
C THR A 274 -13.21 -7.24 5.92
N GLN A 275 -14.31 -7.93 6.16
CA GLN A 275 -14.37 -9.05 7.11
C GLN A 275 -14.32 -10.37 6.35
N ARG A 276 -13.30 -11.18 6.60
CA ARG A 276 -13.27 -12.58 6.15
C ARG A 276 -14.34 -13.37 6.88
N VAL A 277 -15.17 -14.13 6.16
CA VAL A 277 -16.24 -14.96 6.70
C VAL A 277 -15.98 -16.42 6.35
N LEU A 278 -16.13 -17.32 7.32
CA LEU A 278 -16.20 -18.76 7.11
C LEU A 278 -17.60 -19.23 7.49
N LEU A 279 -18.40 -19.58 6.49
CA LEU A 279 -19.80 -19.99 6.66
C LEU A 279 -19.92 -21.50 6.48
N PHE A 280 -20.58 -22.17 7.43
CA PHE A 280 -21.05 -23.54 7.31
C PHE A 280 -22.56 -23.53 7.06
N THR A 281 -23.05 -24.22 6.03
CA THR A 281 -24.48 -24.21 5.66
C THR A 281 -24.91 -25.53 5.03
N THR A 282 -26.17 -25.92 5.20
CA THR A 282 -26.77 -27.09 4.53
C THR A 282 -27.29 -26.76 3.12
N SER A 283 -27.33 -25.48 2.75
CA SER A 283 -27.80 -25.02 1.44
C SER A 283 -26.63 -24.75 0.50
N LEU A 284 -26.45 -25.61 -0.52
CA LEU A 284 -25.45 -25.40 -1.57
C LEU A 284 -25.63 -24.04 -2.26
N LYS A 285 -26.87 -23.70 -2.62
CA LYS A 285 -27.19 -22.40 -3.24
C LYS A 285 -26.67 -21.22 -2.42
N THR A 286 -26.88 -21.25 -1.09
CA THR A 286 -26.38 -20.17 -0.22
C THR A 286 -24.85 -20.08 -0.26
N ALA A 287 -24.17 -21.23 -0.30
CA ALA A 287 -22.72 -21.28 -0.33
C ALA A 287 -22.16 -20.77 -1.68
N GLU A 288 -22.78 -21.16 -2.79
CA GLU A 288 -22.44 -20.66 -4.15
C GLU A 288 -22.72 -19.16 -4.28
N ASP A 289 -23.87 -18.68 -3.80
CA ASP A 289 -24.22 -17.25 -3.81
C ASP A 289 -23.17 -16.44 -3.02
N CYS A 290 -22.71 -16.94 -1.86
CA CYS A 290 -21.67 -16.27 -1.05
C CYS A 290 -20.29 -16.27 -1.74
N GLN A 291 -19.94 -17.34 -2.45
CA GLN A 291 -18.67 -17.42 -3.20
C GLN A 291 -18.63 -16.38 -4.32
N LEU A 292 -19.77 -16.09 -4.95
CA LEU A 292 -19.88 -15.12 -6.04
C LEU A 292 -19.95 -13.66 -5.56
N VAL A 293 -20.03 -13.40 -4.25
CA VAL A 293 -20.14 -12.03 -3.72
C VAL A 293 -18.96 -11.14 -4.16
N GLY A 294 -17.75 -11.68 -4.21
CA GLY A 294 -16.57 -10.93 -4.68
C GLY A 294 -16.62 -10.61 -6.18
N ASP A 295 -17.21 -11.49 -7.00
CA ASP A 295 -17.38 -11.29 -8.45
C ASP A 295 -18.54 -10.35 -8.78
N LEU A 296 -19.50 -10.23 -7.85
CA LEU A 296 -20.69 -9.38 -7.93
C LEU A 296 -20.51 -8.04 -7.19
N GLU A 297 -19.31 -7.75 -6.68
CA GLU A 297 -19.02 -6.48 -6.04
C GLU A 297 -19.15 -5.35 -7.08
N ILE A 298 -20.27 -4.64 -7.02
CA ILE A 298 -20.55 -3.50 -7.89
C ILE A 298 -19.57 -2.40 -7.47
N ALA A 299 -18.71 -1.95 -8.39
CA ALA A 299 -17.83 -0.83 -8.13
C ALA A 299 -18.67 0.39 -7.67
N ASP A 300 -18.52 0.77 -6.41
CA ASP A 300 -19.23 1.93 -5.84
C ASP A 300 -18.80 3.25 -6.50
N GLN A 301 -17.59 3.29 -7.06
CA GLN A 301 -17.01 4.46 -7.71
C GLN A 301 -16.13 4.06 -8.91
N ASP A 302 -16.38 4.72 -10.04
CA ASP A 302 -15.50 4.74 -11.22
C ASP A 302 -15.01 6.19 -11.39
N ILE A 303 -13.69 6.39 -11.42
CA ILE A 303 -13.06 7.71 -11.52
C ILE A 303 -12.27 7.81 -12.81
N THR A 304 -12.84 8.50 -13.80
CA THR A 304 -12.14 8.85 -15.04
C THR A 304 -11.55 10.26 -14.95
N LEU A 305 -10.21 10.37 -15.02
CA LEU A 305 -9.48 11.64 -15.06
C LEU A 305 -8.94 11.92 -16.47
N SER A 306 -9.37 13.03 -17.07
CA SER A 306 -8.85 13.53 -18.34
C SER A 306 -8.14 14.88 -18.14
N ILE A 307 -6.83 14.90 -18.42
CA ILE A 307 -6.01 16.10 -18.24
C ILE A 307 -5.69 16.65 -19.64
N HIS A 308 -6.22 17.84 -19.95
CA HIS A 308 -6.04 18.47 -21.27
C HIS A 308 -4.58 18.84 -21.56
N GLY A 309 -3.78 19.11 -20.53
CA GLY A 309 -2.35 19.26 -20.65
C GLY A 309 -1.66 19.56 -19.32
N VAL A 310 -0.37 19.31 -19.27
CA VAL A 310 0.51 19.59 -18.13
C VAL A 310 1.64 20.50 -18.63
N GLY A 311 1.85 21.62 -17.95
CA GLY A 311 2.94 22.56 -18.21
C GLY A 311 3.95 22.58 -17.06
N LEU A 312 5.23 22.73 -17.38
CA LEU A 312 6.32 22.91 -16.45
C LEU A 312 7.07 24.20 -16.83
N SER A 313 7.11 25.15 -15.90
CA SER A 313 7.81 26.42 -16.06
C SER A 313 9.06 26.45 -15.17
N LEU A 314 10.21 26.72 -15.75
CA LEU A 314 11.44 27.05 -15.05
C LEU A 314 11.51 28.57 -14.93
N VAL A 315 11.41 29.08 -13.71
CA VAL A 315 11.42 30.52 -13.44
C VAL A 315 12.70 30.91 -12.71
N ASN A 316 13.28 32.04 -13.09
CA ASN A 316 14.34 32.67 -12.32
C ASN A 316 13.71 33.44 -11.15
N ASN A 317 13.94 32.98 -9.93
CA ASN A 317 13.33 33.56 -8.72
C ASN A 317 13.86 34.96 -8.39
N VAL A 318 15.05 35.35 -8.88
CA VAL A 318 15.65 36.67 -8.62
C VAL A 318 15.11 37.71 -9.58
N THR A 319 15.07 37.39 -10.87
CA THR A 319 14.59 38.32 -11.91
C THR A 319 13.09 38.22 -12.16
N ARG A 320 12.42 37.22 -11.59
CA ARG A 320 10.99 36.88 -11.80
C ARG A 320 10.63 36.67 -13.27
N THR A 321 11.56 36.13 -14.04
CA THR A 321 11.37 35.86 -15.48
C THR A 321 11.31 34.36 -15.72
N GLU A 322 10.39 33.93 -16.56
CA GLU A 322 10.34 32.56 -17.07
C GLU A 322 11.54 32.32 -18.00
N LEU A 323 12.32 31.26 -17.71
CA LEU A 323 13.51 30.85 -18.45
C LEU A 323 13.20 29.75 -19.46
N LEU A 324 12.26 28.85 -19.14
CA LEU A 324 11.87 27.73 -19.99
C LEU A 324 10.44 27.31 -19.65
N TYR A 325 9.63 27.07 -20.67
CA TYR A 325 8.33 26.43 -20.51
C TYR A 325 8.30 25.13 -21.34
N LEU A 326 7.94 24.03 -20.70
CA LEU A 326 7.72 22.72 -21.32
C LEU A 326 6.25 22.36 -21.12
N CYS A 327 5.59 21.82 -22.13
CA CYS A 327 4.20 21.40 -21.99
C CYS A 327 3.91 20.12 -22.77
N ILE A 328 3.15 19.23 -22.14
CA ILE A 328 2.48 18.12 -22.80
C ILE A 328 1.00 18.48 -22.81
N ALA A 329 0.50 19.00 -23.93
CA ALA A 329 -0.92 19.29 -24.12
C ALA A 329 -1.52 18.35 -25.16
N SER A 330 -2.84 18.13 -25.08
CA SER A 330 -3.58 17.57 -26.20
C SER A 330 -3.29 18.39 -27.46
N SER A 331 -3.15 17.72 -28.60
CA SER A 331 -2.67 18.31 -29.86
C SER A 331 -3.58 19.41 -30.46
N GLY A 332 -4.65 19.80 -29.78
CA GLY A 332 -5.79 20.47 -30.39
C GLY A 332 -6.45 19.59 -31.45
N ILE A 333 -7.47 20.14 -32.11
CA ILE A 333 -8.12 19.50 -33.26
C ILE A 333 -7.24 19.71 -34.49
N ILE A 334 -6.89 18.61 -35.15
CA ILE A 334 -6.06 18.61 -36.36
C ILE A 334 -6.95 18.27 -37.55
N TRP A 335 -7.01 19.17 -38.52
CA TRP A 335 -7.58 18.89 -39.84
C TRP A 335 -6.47 18.67 -40.86
N GLU A 336 -6.55 17.56 -41.60
CA GLU A 336 -5.56 17.21 -42.61
C GLU A 336 -6.23 16.93 -43.95
N THR A 337 -5.49 17.14 -45.04
CA THR A 337 -5.93 16.79 -46.39
C THR A 337 -5.00 15.82 -47.09
N ARG A 338 -5.56 14.99 -47.97
CA ARG A 338 -4.79 14.18 -48.93
C ARG A 338 -5.35 14.32 -50.34
N LYS A 339 -4.47 14.23 -51.34
CA LYS A 339 -4.83 14.39 -52.77
C LYS A 339 -5.43 13.13 -53.40
N SER A 340 -4.96 11.96 -52.98
CA SER A 340 -5.39 10.65 -53.49
C SER A 340 -5.41 9.65 -52.35
N THR A 341 -6.11 8.53 -52.54
CA THR A 341 -6.33 7.50 -51.51
C THR A 341 -5.05 6.88 -50.95
N GLY A 342 -3.94 6.87 -51.69
CA GLY A 342 -2.61 6.42 -51.24
C GLY A 342 -1.61 7.52 -50.85
N GLY A 343 -2.03 8.79 -50.86
CA GLY A 343 -1.14 9.92 -50.57
C GLY A 343 -0.97 10.21 -49.07
N ARG A 344 0.15 10.83 -48.70
CA ARG A 344 0.40 11.31 -47.33
C ARG A 344 -0.57 12.44 -46.95
N TRP A 345 -1.13 12.34 -45.75
CA TRP A 345 -1.91 13.41 -45.13
C TRP A 345 -1.02 14.60 -44.79
N LYS A 346 -1.48 15.80 -45.16
CA LYS A 346 -0.80 17.05 -44.85
C LYS A 346 -1.70 17.91 -43.97
N PRO A 347 -1.16 18.48 -42.88
CA PRO A 347 -1.93 19.39 -42.04
C PRO A 347 -2.36 20.63 -42.83
N LEU A 348 -3.55 21.13 -42.52
CA LEU A 348 -4.03 22.41 -43.00
C LEU A 348 -3.42 23.56 -42.20
N THR A 349 -3.50 24.77 -42.75
CA THR A 349 -3.05 25.97 -42.02
C THR A 349 -3.99 26.26 -40.85
N SER A 350 -3.49 26.90 -39.78
CA SER A 350 -4.28 27.18 -38.59
C SER A 350 -5.57 27.97 -38.89
N GLN A 351 -5.54 28.85 -39.90
CA GLN A 351 -6.72 29.58 -40.37
C GLN A 351 -7.76 28.67 -41.01
N GLU A 352 -7.34 27.76 -41.91
CA GLU A 352 -8.23 26.77 -42.52
C GLU A 352 -8.78 25.79 -41.48
N VAL A 353 -7.96 25.33 -40.54
CA VAL A 353 -8.38 24.47 -39.42
C VAL A 353 -9.50 25.15 -38.62
N GLY A 354 -9.33 26.44 -38.27
CA GLY A 354 -10.34 27.20 -37.53
C GLY A 354 -11.67 27.32 -38.27
N LEU A 355 -11.63 27.73 -39.54
CA LEU A 355 -12.83 27.89 -40.38
C LEU A 355 -13.57 26.56 -40.58
N ILE A 356 -12.83 25.49 -40.86
CA ILE A 356 -13.40 24.16 -41.10
C ILE A 356 -13.97 23.57 -39.82
N GLU A 357 -13.31 23.73 -38.68
CA GLU A 357 -13.83 23.26 -37.40
C GLU A 357 -15.07 24.04 -36.97
N GLU A 358 -15.10 25.36 -37.13
CA GLU A 358 -16.28 26.16 -36.81
C GLU A 358 -17.49 25.73 -37.65
N GLY A 359 -17.29 25.55 -38.96
CA GLY A 359 -18.33 25.05 -39.85
C GLY A 359 -18.74 23.61 -39.55
N TRP A 360 -17.82 22.74 -39.12
CA TRP A 360 -18.10 21.36 -38.72
C TRP A 360 -18.95 21.32 -37.45
N GLN A 361 -18.60 22.13 -36.45
CA GLN A 361 -19.36 22.26 -35.21
C GLN A 361 -20.77 22.82 -35.48
N LYS A 362 -20.90 23.78 -36.39
CA LYS A 362 -22.20 24.30 -36.82
C LYS A 362 -23.03 23.23 -37.53
N TYR A 363 -22.44 22.53 -38.50
CA TYR A 363 -23.09 21.42 -39.21
C TYR A 363 -23.57 20.33 -38.24
N LEU A 364 -22.75 19.92 -37.28
CA LEU A 364 -23.15 18.93 -36.27
C LEU A 364 -24.35 19.39 -35.43
N ARG A 365 -24.36 20.65 -35.00
CA ARG A 365 -25.50 21.21 -34.23
C ARG A 365 -26.78 21.23 -35.05
N GLU A 366 -26.70 21.62 -36.32
CA GLU A 366 -27.86 21.69 -37.22
C GLU A 366 -28.37 20.29 -37.59
N ALA A 367 -27.46 19.34 -37.87
CA ALA A 367 -27.80 17.95 -38.18
C ALA A 367 -28.45 17.19 -37.01
N GLN A 368 -28.24 17.63 -35.76
CA GLN A 368 -28.93 17.06 -34.59
C GLN A 368 -30.38 17.51 -34.46
N VAL A 369 -30.75 18.63 -35.07
CA VAL A 369 -32.09 19.25 -34.94
C VAL A 369 -32.90 19.08 -36.22
N GLN A 370 -32.25 19.03 -37.38
CA GLN A 370 -32.89 18.99 -38.69
C GLN A 370 -32.29 17.89 -39.58
N GLU A 371 -33.17 17.01 -40.08
CA GLU A 371 -32.81 15.82 -40.88
C GLU A 371 -32.17 16.16 -42.25
N ASP A 372 -32.54 17.31 -42.85
CA ASP A 372 -32.09 17.78 -44.17
C ASP A 372 -31.02 18.90 -44.09
N THR A 373 -30.09 18.82 -43.15
CA THR A 373 -29.00 19.81 -43.05
C THR A 373 -28.07 19.69 -44.26
N PRO A 374 -27.86 20.76 -45.06
CA PRO A 374 -27.05 20.68 -46.27
C PRO A 374 -25.59 20.34 -45.90
N PRO A 375 -25.03 19.21 -46.37
CA PRO A 375 -23.71 18.74 -45.96
C PRO A 375 -22.56 19.54 -46.57
N ARG A 376 -22.86 20.36 -47.59
CA ARG A 376 -21.89 21.15 -48.33
C ARG A 376 -21.98 22.61 -47.90
N VAL A 377 -20.93 23.09 -47.26
CA VAL A 377 -20.87 24.43 -46.70
C VAL A 377 -19.77 25.24 -47.40
N MET A 378 -20.14 26.43 -47.87
CA MET A 378 -19.20 27.45 -48.31
C MET A 378 -18.74 28.24 -47.08
N LEU A 379 -17.47 28.09 -46.70
CA LEU A 379 -16.90 28.73 -45.52
C LEU A 379 -16.26 30.09 -45.86
N ASP A 380 -15.70 30.19 -47.06
CA ASP A 380 -15.11 31.39 -47.65
C ASP A 380 -15.34 31.33 -49.17
N PRO A 381 -15.43 32.46 -49.91
CA PRO A 381 -15.43 32.49 -51.38
C PRO A 381 -14.54 31.45 -52.10
N LYS A 382 -13.40 31.06 -51.51
CA LYS A 382 -12.47 30.08 -52.07
C LYS A 382 -12.44 28.71 -51.37
N LEU A 383 -13.19 28.52 -50.28
CA LEU A 383 -13.17 27.31 -49.45
C LEU A 383 -14.57 26.70 -49.32
N MET A 384 -14.73 25.49 -49.85
CA MET A 384 -15.97 24.72 -49.79
C MET A 384 -15.68 23.33 -49.25
N VAL A 385 -16.47 22.87 -48.29
CA VAL A 385 -16.31 21.56 -47.64
C VAL A 385 -17.61 20.78 -47.68
N ASP A 386 -17.52 19.48 -47.99
CA ASP A 386 -18.57 18.49 -47.83
C ASP A 386 -18.28 17.70 -46.54
N TYR A 387 -19.03 18.00 -45.49
CA TYR A 387 -18.83 17.43 -44.16
C TYR A 387 -19.33 16.00 -44.06
N GLN A 388 -20.33 15.61 -44.86
CA GLN A 388 -20.84 14.24 -44.86
C GLN A 388 -19.85 13.26 -45.50
N ASN A 389 -19.26 13.65 -46.63
CA ASN A 389 -18.27 12.82 -47.33
C ASN A 389 -16.84 13.06 -46.84
N MET A 390 -16.64 14.01 -45.92
CA MET A 390 -15.34 14.43 -45.42
C MET A 390 -14.38 14.79 -46.57
N GLU A 391 -14.82 15.73 -47.43
CA GLU A 391 -14.04 16.21 -48.57
C GLU A 391 -14.01 17.74 -48.63
N MET A 392 -12.85 18.30 -48.95
CA MET A 392 -12.72 19.70 -49.39
C MET A 392 -12.98 19.75 -50.90
N LEU A 393 -13.92 20.59 -51.36
CA LEU A 393 -14.33 20.70 -52.76
C LEU A 393 -13.64 21.87 -53.49
N LYS A 394 -13.38 22.98 -52.80
CA LYS A 394 -12.63 24.15 -53.31
C LYS A 394 -11.47 24.50 -52.35
N PRO A 395 -10.31 24.98 -52.85
CA PRO A 395 -10.02 25.30 -54.26
C PRO A 395 -9.70 24.09 -55.13
N ASN A 396 -9.37 22.95 -54.52
CA ASN A 396 -9.16 21.68 -55.22
C ASN A 396 -9.83 20.57 -54.43
N ARG A 397 -10.37 19.56 -55.12
CA ARG A 397 -10.97 18.41 -54.47
C ARG A 397 -9.91 17.60 -53.71
N ARG A 398 -10.10 17.41 -52.40
CA ARG A 398 -9.20 16.66 -51.51
C ARG A 398 -10.00 15.93 -50.44
N PHE A 399 -9.51 14.77 -50.03
CA PHE A 399 -10.07 14.10 -48.85
C PHE A 399 -9.65 14.86 -47.60
N LEU A 400 -10.55 14.93 -46.64
CA LEU A 400 -10.40 15.64 -45.38
C LEU A 400 -10.50 14.62 -44.23
N ARG A 401 -9.73 14.81 -43.16
CA ARG A 401 -9.94 14.06 -41.91
C ARG A 401 -9.74 14.95 -40.71
N ARG A 402 -10.49 14.67 -39.65
CA ARG A 402 -10.39 15.29 -38.33
C ARG A 402 -9.73 14.31 -37.37
N THR A 403 -8.65 14.70 -36.73
CA THR A 403 -7.96 13.89 -35.72
C THR A 403 -7.69 14.72 -34.46
N PHE A 404 -7.47 14.03 -33.34
CA PHE A 404 -6.98 14.63 -32.09
C PHE A 404 -6.07 13.61 -31.40
N GLN A 405 -5.10 14.08 -30.63
CA GLN A 405 -4.25 13.25 -29.77
C GLN A 405 -4.41 13.69 -28.32
N THR A 406 -4.76 12.77 -27.44
CA THR A 406 -4.83 13.00 -25.99
C THR A 406 -3.42 13.13 -25.42
N GLY A 407 -3.21 14.14 -24.57
CA GLY A 407 -1.90 14.42 -23.97
C GLY A 407 -1.54 13.42 -22.86
N LEU A 408 -2.50 13.09 -21.99
CA LEU A 408 -2.37 12.10 -20.91
C LEU A 408 -3.75 11.49 -20.61
N TRP A 409 -3.83 10.17 -20.43
CA TRP A 409 -5.05 9.47 -20.03
C TRP A 409 -4.72 8.42 -18.97
N VAL A 410 -5.59 8.28 -17.97
CA VAL A 410 -5.49 7.29 -16.88
C VAL A 410 -6.89 6.74 -16.61
N GLN A 411 -6.98 5.42 -16.42
CA GLN A 411 -8.21 4.71 -16.06
C GLN A 411 -7.87 3.79 -14.87
N TYR A 412 -8.68 3.82 -13.80
CA TYR A 412 -8.53 2.99 -12.59
C TYR A 412 -9.86 2.33 -12.25
#